data_AF-A0AAW0AM16-F1
#
_entry.id   AF-A0AAW0AM16-F1
#
_cell.length_a   1.000
_cell.length_b   1.000
_cell.length_c   1.000
_cell.angle_alpha   90.00
_cell.angle_beta   90.00
_cell.angle_gamma   90.00
#
_symmetry.space_group_name_H-M   'P 1'
#
loop_
_entity.id
_entity.type
_entity.pdbx_description
1 polymer ?
#
loop_
_entity_poly.entity_id
_entity_poly.type
_entity_poly.pdbx_seq_one_letter_code
_entity_poly.pdbx_strand_id
1 'polypeptide(L)'
;MDSQDIVAWGRVDKERYFEERERLGVLCDWGQEEGKGVDGFVRMEMDFEIMLCDFTAGVRVESMLNLEEIKRGRVGPPLHAPSTNTNAEVRMDIEVIRAGARHNHFPGETRVKLDYTKFISFYDTDLVPSLVDVRARMNGRLEHRLEGISARDIGAVMGRLNSAFSGSGGSGSGVDWQTLIKVVKDRYAERLELVRDLVNLNETTVKKAGDVQGQLTAMVAPYLLASPNFNATYKLCATTHTRYIRETLAMTPSEKLLLGAVEGTTKEICRSVIRMWSWGVDHDDGDVEELLGAWKEEIERLMNWLDWSVWLKCRPGCNWDEMCYLPTWPMFRWGPGGRPGPPGRGPPPPEDVDEDEEPDWIDPQPVCRKIVGEVDF
;
A
#
# COMPACT_ATOMS: atom_id res chain seq x y z
N MET A 1 9.30 -5.62 -7.59
CA MET A 1 10.43 -6.11 -8.40
C MET A 1 11.64 -5.21 -8.25
N ASP A 2 11.54 -3.90 -8.43
CA ASP A 2 12.70 -2.98 -8.39
C ASP A 2 13.64 -3.16 -7.18
N SER A 3 13.10 -3.38 -5.97
CA SER A 3 13.92 -3.63 -4.78
C SER A 3 14.71 -4.95 -4.84
N GLN A 4 14.14 -5.98 -5.47
CA GLN A 4 14.84 -7.24 -5.72
C GLN A 4 15.95 -7.05 -6.75
N ASP A 5 15.70 -6.26 -7.81
CA ASP A 5 16.71 -5.98 -8.84
C ASP A 5 17.90 -5.20 -8.25
N ILE A 6 17.64 -4.27 -7.33
CA ILE A 6 18.71 -3.56 -6.60
C ILE A 6 19.58 -4.54 -5.79
N VAL A 7 18.97 -5.49 -5.09
CA VAL A 7 19.72 -6.48 -4.29
C VAL A 7 20.46 -7.47 -5.21
N ALA A 8 19.81 -7.94 -6.28
CA ALA A 8 20.37 -8.94 -7.19
C ALA A 8 21.47 -8.35 -8.09
N TRP A 9 21.24 -7.17 -8.66
CA TRP A 9 22.05 -6.64 -9.77
C TRP A 9 22.58 -5.22 -9.53
N GLY A 10 22.28 -4.60 -8.37
CA GLY A 10 22.75 -3.26 -8.05
C GLY A 10 22.14 -2.15 -8.90
N ARG A 11 21.03 -2.41 -9.59
CA ARG A 11 20.28 -1.45 -10.41
C ARG A 11 18.85 -1.93 -10.64
N VAL A 12 17.94 -1.02 -10.97
CA VAL A 12 16.61 -1.38 -11.49
C VAL A 12 16.76 -1.78 -12.95
N ASP A 13 16.23 -2.94 -13.33
CA ASP A 13 16.30 -3.44 -14.71
C ASP A 13 14.93 -3.90 -15.20
N LYS A 14 14.31 -3.10 -16.08
CA LYS A 14 12.98 -3.38 -16.61
C LYS A 14 12.97 -4.55 -17.60
N GLU A 15 14.09 -4.81 -18.29
CA GLU A 15 14.17 -5.85 -19.31
C GLU A 15 14.13 -7.25 -18.67
N ARG A 16 14.59 -7.34 -17.42
CA ARG A 16 14.68 -8.59 -16.66
C ARG A 16 13.39 -8.93 -15.91
N TYR A 17 12.28 -8.26 -16.22
CA TYR A 17 11.02 -8.42 -15.49
C TYR A 17 10.57 -9.89 -15.39
N PHE A 18 10.69 -10.64 -16.49
CA PHE A 18 10.32 -12.07 -16.59
C PHE A 18 11.41 -13.05 -16.15
N GLU A 19 12.60 -12.57 -15.77
CA GLU A 19 13.74 -13.41 -15.38
C GLU A 19 13.66 -13.83 -13.91
N GLU A 20 12.51 -14.35 -13.50
CA GLU A 20 12.24 -14.68 -12.09
C GLU A 20 13.18 -15.74 -11.54
N ARG A 21 13.41 -16.83 -12.29
CA ARG A 21 14.31 -17.91 -11.88
C ARG A 21 15.75 -17.43 -11.72
N GLU A 22 16.25 -16.62 -12.67
CA GLU A 22 17.61 -16.08 -12.59
C GLU A 22 17.74 -15.12 -11.40
N ARG A 23 16.78 -14.21 -11.24
CA ARG A 23 16.73 -13.30 -10.09
C ARG A 23 16.74 -14.04 -8.77
N LEU A 24 15.93 -15.08 -8.61
CA LEU A 24 15.91 -15.87 -7.38
C LEU A 24 17.26 -16.55 -7.14
N GLY A 25 17.89 -17.10 -8.18
CA GLY A 25 19.23 -17.67 -8.07
C GLY A 25 20.25 -16.67 -7.52
N VAL A 26 20.31 -15.48 -8.10
CA VAL A 26 21.24 -14.42 -7.66
C VAL A 26 20.91 -13.93 -6.24
N LEU A 27 19.63 -13.77 -5.90
CA LEU A 27 19.22 -13.41 -4.54
C LEU A 27 19.60 -14.48 -3.52
N CYS A 28 19.47 -15.76 -3.88
CA CYS A 28 19.88 -16.87 -3.03
C CYS A 28 21.39 -16.93 -2.84
N ASP A 29 22.18 -16.74 -3.91
CA ASP A 29 23.64 -16.63 -3.81
C ASP A 29 24.03 -15.49 -2.85
N TRP A 30 23.40 -14.32 -3.01
CA TRP A 30 23.59 -13.19 -2.09
C TRP A 30 23.20 -13.54 -0.65
N GLY A 31 22.07 -14.22 -0.45
CA GLY A 31 21.53 -14.59 0.87
C GLY A 31 22.34 -15.65 1.61
N GLN A 32 23.11 -16.46 0.88
CA GLN A 32 24.00 -17.50 1.40
C GLN A 32 25.44 -17.02 1.63
N GLU A 33 25.75 -15.76 1.31
CA GLU A 33 27.03 -15.15 1.72
C GLU A 33 27.24 -15.25 3.24
N GLU A 34 28.51 -15.40 3.63
CA GLU A 34 28.89 -15.63 5.02
C GLU A 34 28.28 -14.61 5.98
N GLY A 35 27.57 -15.10 6.99
CA GLY A 35 26.96 -14.28 8.05
C GLY A 35 25.54 -13.78 7.79
N LYS A 36 24.92 -14.08 6.64
CA LYS A 36 23.52 -13.68 6.38
C LYS A 36 22.49 -14.75 6.75
N GLY A 37 22.70 -15.99 6.32
CA GLY A 37 21.84 -17.14 6.66
C GLY A 37 20.39 -16.95 6.21
N VAL A 38 20.16 -16.46 4.98
CA VAL A 38 18.82 -16.26 4.43
C VAL A 38 18.33 -17.53 3.74
N ASP A 39 17.29 -18.16 4.28
CA ASP A 39 16.71 -19.39 3.71
C ASP A 39 15.83 -19.14 2.47
N GLY A 40 15.34 -17.91 2.31
CA GLY A 40 14.46 -17.53 1.20
C GLY A 40 13.87 -16.13 1.36
N PHE A 41 12.96 -15.80 0.46
CA PHE A 41 12.37 -14.47 0.32
C PHE A 41 10.85 -14.56 0.32
N VAL A 42 10.21 -13.54 0.87
CA VAL A 42 8.75 -13.36 0.78
C VAL A 42 8.46 -12.05 0.06
N ARG A 43 7.55 -12.08 -0.91
CA ARG A 43 7.11 -10.89 -1.64
C ARG A 43 5.61 -10.93 -1.92
N MET A 44 5.04 -9.77 -2.23
CA MET A 44 3.69 -9.67 -2.76
C MET A 44 3.72 -9.69 -4.30
N GLU A 45 2.88 -10.54 -4.89
CA GLU A 45 2.55 -10.62 -6.32
C GLU A 45 1.02 -10.59 -6.48
N MET A 46 0.36 -11.66 -6.93
CA MET A 46 -1.12 -11.80 -6.82
C MET A 46 -1.58 -12.07 -5.38
N ASP A 47 -0.71 -12.70 -4.61
CA ASP A 47 -0.80 -12.96 -3.17
C ASP A 47 0.63 -12.90 -2.59
N PHE A 48 0.87 -13.43 -1.40
CA PHE A 48 2.21 -13.65 -0.86
C PHE A 48 2.86 -14.88 -1.48
N GLU A 49 4.02 -14.68 -2.10
CA GLU A 49 4.87 -15.74 -2.60
C GLU A 49 6.05 -15.97 -1.66
N ILE A 50 6.32 -17.24 -1.35
CA ILE A 50 7.52 -17.68 -0.63
C ILE A 50 8.45 -18.34 -1.64
N MET A 51 9.64 -17.77 -1.81
CA MET A 51 10.68 -18.28 -2.68
C MET A 51 11.82 -18.82 -1.82
N LEU A 52 11.85 -20.14 -1.61
CA LEU A 52 12.91 -20.82 -0.85
C LEU A 52 14.13 -21.09 -1.72
N CYS A 53 15.32 -20.89 -1.16
CA CYS A 53 16.58 -21.16 -1.85
C CYS A 53 16.91 -22.64 -1.91
N ASP A 54 16.55 -23.40 -0.86
CA ASP A 54 16.78 -24.84 -0.79
C ASP A 54 15.64 -25.53 -0.04
N PHE A 55 14.86 -26.36 -0.75
CA PHE A 55 13.77 -27.15 -0.16
C PHE A 55 14.25 -28.34 0.68
N THR A 56 15.56 -28.63 0.70
CA THR A 56 16.16 -29.63 1.57
C THR A 56 16.61 -29.05 2.91
N ALA A 57 16.66 -27.72 3.02
CA ALA A 57 16.99 -26.98 4.23
C ALA A 57 15.74 -26.28 4.80
N GLY A 58 15.49 -26.43 6.11
CA GLY A 58 14.43 -25.69 6.81
C GLY A 58 12.98 -26.18 6.58
N VAL A 59 12.72 -27.07 5.63
CA VAL A 59 11.41 -27.69 5.42
C VAL A 59 11.48 -29.22 5.43
N ARG A 60 10.37 -29.86 5.80
CA ARG A 60 10.23 -31.33 5.82
C ARG A 60 9.00 -31.71 5.01
N VAL A 61 9.17 -32.64 4.07
CA VAL A 61 8.04 -33.24 3.36
C VAL A 61 7.15 -33.96 4.37
N GLU A 62 5.94 -33.47 4.54
CA GLU A 62 4.92 -34.09 5.38
C GLU A 62 4.05 -35.06 4.58
N SER A 63 3.66 -34.67 3.36
CA SER A 63 2.82 -35.48 2.47
C SER A 63 3.10 -35.18 1.00
N MET A 64 3.04 -36.20 0.16
CA MET A 64 3.00 -36.07 -1.31
C MET A 64 1.73 -36.76 -1.81
N LEU A 65 0.76 -35.99 -2.28
CA LEU A 65 -0.55 -36.46 -2.71
C LEU A 65 -0.72 -36.22 -4.21
N ASN A 66 -1.32 -37.19 -4.91
CA ASN A 66 -1.77 -37.00 -6.28
C ASN A 66 -3.20 -36.47 -6.24
N LEU A 67 -3.35 -35.15 -6.37
CA LEU A 67 -4.65 -34.51 -6.45
C LEU A 67 -5.25 -34.69 -7.84
N GLU A 68 -6.56 -34.88 -7.93
CA GLU A 68 -7.27 -34.91 -9.20
C GLU A 68 -7.20 -33.51 -9.85
N GLU A 69 -6.78 -33.45 -11.11
CA GLU A 69 -6.78 -32.20 -11.85
C GLU A 69 -8.22 -31.84 -12.24
N ILE A 70 -8.78 -30.81 -11.60
CA ILE A 70 -10.01 -30.20 -12.07
C ILE A 70 -9.70 -29.58 -13.44
N LYS A 71 -10.46 -29.98 -14.46
CA LYS A 71 -10.28 -29.47 -15.82
C LYS A 71 -10.35 -27.96 -15.84
N ARG A 72 -9.20 -27.36 -16.14
CA ARG A 72 -9.06 -25.91 -16.27
C ARG A 72 -9.90 -25.47 -17.47
N GLY A 73 -10.93 -24.66 -17.23
CA GLY A 73 -11.40 -23.75 -18.26
C GLY A 73 -10.18 -22.97 -18.78
N ARG A 74 -10.05 -22.87 -20.10
CA ARG A 74 -8.83 -22.47 -20.84
C ARG A 74 -8.01 -21.36 -20.18
N VAL A 75 -6.83 -21.68 -19.65
CA VAL A 75 -5.72 -20.73 -19.45
C VAL A 75 -4.41 -21.45 -19.79
N GLY A 76 -3.98 -21.35 -21.06
CA GLY A 76 -2.72 -21.90 -21.57
C GLY A 76 -2.82 -22.48 -23.00
N PRO A 77 -1.72 -22.52 -23.79
CA PRO A 77 -1.74 -23.09 -25.13
C PRO A 77 -2.07 -24.59 -25.09
N PRO A 78 -2.73 -25.13 -26.13
CA PRO A 78 -3.43 -26.40 -26.05
C PRO A 78 -2.46 -27.58 -25.96
N LEU A 79 -2.36 -28.20 -24.79
CA LEU A 79 -1.89 -29.58 -24.68
C LEU A 79 -3.13 -30.50 -24.66
N HIS A 80 -3.21 -31.36 -25.69
CA HIS A 80 -4.27 -32.34 -25.90
C HIS A 80 -4.46 -33.26 -24.69
N ALA A 81 -5.58 -33.12 -23.98
CA ALA A 81 -6.07 -34.13 -23.04
C ALA A 81 -7.57 -34.43 -23.29
N PRO A 82 -8.02 -35.70 -23.16
CA PRO A 82 -9.36 -36.11 -23.57
C PRO A 82 -10.48 -35.61 -22.64
N SER A 83 -11.62 -35.33 -23.26
CA SER A 83 -12.85 -34.79 -22.66
C SER A 83 -13.67 -35.83 -21.86
N THR A 84 -13.56 -35.89 -20.54
CA THR A 84 -14.65 -36.19 -19.60
C THR A 84 -15.49 -34.94 -19.30
N ASN A 85 -16.82 -35.08 -19.43
CA ASN A 85 -17.85 -34.08 -19.21
C ASN A 85 -18.09 -33.82 -17.71
N THR A 86 -17.64 -32.68 -17.20
CA THR A 86 -18.20 -32.06 -15.99
C THR A 86 -18.54 -30.61 -16.34
N ASN A 87 -19.84 -30.30 -16.44
CA ASN A 87 -20.39 -29.01 -16.89
C ASN A 87 -20.13 -27.81 -15.94
N ALA A 88 -19.18 -27.91 -15.00
CA ALA A 88 -18.80 -26.84 -14.10
C ALA A 88 -17.35 -26.44 -14.40
N GLU A 89 -17.16 -25.48 -15.31
CA GLU A 89 -15.85 -24.86 -15.51
C GLU A 89 -15.51 -24.02 -14.27
N VAL A 90 -14.47 -24.42 -13.53
CA VAL A 90 -13.94 -23.61 -12.43
C VAL A 90 -13.08 -22.49 -13.01
N ARG A 91 -13.48 -21.25 -12.69
CA ARG A 91 -12.78 -20.02 -13.07
C ARG A 91 -11.53 -19.83 -12.21
N MET A 92 -10.44 -20.50 -12.58
CA MET A 92 -9.18 -20.47 -11.84
C MET A 92 -8.57 -19.07 -11.76
N ASP A 93 -8.80 -18.23 -12.77
CA ASP A 93 -8.44 -16.81 -12.78
C ASP A 93 -9.08 -16.06 -11.60
N ILE A 94 -10.38 -16.27 -11.36
CA ILE A 94 -11.11 -15.69 -10.22
C ILE A 94 -10.60 -16.26 -8.91
N GLU A 95 -10.46 -17.58 -8.83
CA GLU A 95 -10.13 -18.23 -7.56
C GLU A 95 -8.71 -17.87 -7.07
N VAL A 96 -7.76 -17.62 -7.97
CA VAL A 96 -6.44 -17.08 -7.62
C VAL A 96 -6.55 -15.67 -7.02
N ILE A 97 -7.28 -14.76 -7.67
CA ILE A 97 -7.48 -13.39 -7.19
C ILE A 97 -8.23 -13.42 -5.85
N ARG A 98 -9.25 -14.27 -5.74
CA ARG A 98 -10.05 -14.44 -4.52
C ARG A 98 -9.24 -15.00 -3.38
N ALA A 99 -8.30 -15.92 -3.65
CA ALA A 99 -7.38 -16.43 -2.64
C ALA A 99 -6.50 -15.31 -2.10
N GLY A 100 -5.85 -14.53 -2.97
CA GLY A 100 -5.00 -13.42 -2.56
C GLY A 100 -5.76 -12.29 -1.86
N ALA A 101 -6.97 -11.97 -2.32
CA ALA A 101 -7.80 -10.93 -1.75
C ALA A 101 -8.16 -11.16 -0.27
N ARG A 102 -8.05 -12.40 0.24
CA ARG A 102 -8.24 -12.73 1.68
C ARG A 102 -7.28 -11.96 2.58
N HIS A 103 -6.13 -11.53 2.06
CA HIS A 103 -5.09 -10.85 2.80
C HIS A 103 -5.04 -9.33 2.58
N ASN A 104 -5.96 -8.77 1.78
CA ASN A 104 -5.99 -7.32 1.47
C ASN A 104 -6.35 -6.44 2.67
N HIS A 105 -7.05 -7.00 3.66
CA HIS A 105 -7.49 -6.29 4.85
C HIS A 105 -6.74 -6.76 6.08
N PHE A 106 -6.57 -5.86 7.04
CA PHE A 106 -5.96 -6.19 8.33
C PHE A 106 -6.67 -7.40 8.98
N PRO A 107 -5.94 -8.39 9.53
CA PRO A 107 -4.51 -8.38 9.84
C PRO A 107 -3.57 -8.78 8.68
N GLY A 108 -4.11 -9.04 7.48
CA GLY A 108 -3.33 -9.48 6.32
C GLY A 108 -2.76 -10.89 6.51
N GLU A 109 -1.57 -11.14 5.98
CA GLU A 109 -0.82 -12.38 6.20
C GLU A 109 -0.15 -12.35 7.58
N THR A 110 -0.66 -13.17 8.51
CA THR A 110 -0.23 -13.15 9.92
C THR A 110 0.90 -14.13 10.23
N ARG A 111 1.20 -15.06 9.32
CA ARG A 111 2.31 -16.03 9.44
C ARG A 111 3.67 -15.37 9.19
N VAL A 112 3.70 -14.32 8.36
CA VAL A 112 4.90 -13.50 8.13
C VAL A 112 5.07 -12.51 9.29
N LYS A 113 6.15 -12.65 10.06
CA LYS A 113 6.48 -11.75 11.16
C LYS A 113 7.59 -10.80 10.72
N LEU A 114 7.28 -9.51 10.66
CA LEU A 114 8.24 -8.49 10.26
C LEU A 114 9.10 -8.05 11.46
N ASP A 115 10.41 -7.95 11.24
CA ASP A 115 11.33 -7.32 12.18
C ASP A 115 11.46 -5.81 11.89
N TYR A 116 10.63 -5.02 12.57
CA TYR A 116 10.62 -3.56 12.44
C TYR A 116 11.94 -2.90 12.88
N THR A 117 12.75 -3.56 13.71
CA THR A 117 14.03 -3.01 14.19
C THR A 117 15.09 -2.94 13.08
N LYS A 118 14.87 -3.69 11.99
CA LYS A 118 15.72 -3.78 10.80
C LYS A 118 15.01 -3.32 9.52
N PHE A 119 13.86 -2.65 9.65
CA PHE A 119 13.09 -2.16 8.51
C PHE A 119 13.90 -1.17 7.66
N ILE A 120 13.86 -1.34 6.34
CA ILE A 120 14.50 -0.45 5.36
C ILE A 120 13.42 0.02 4.40
N SER A 121 13.34 1.32 4.18
CA SER A 121 12.39 1.93 3.26
C SER A 121 13.09 2.79 2.24
N PHE A 122 12.69 2.66 0.97
CA PHE A 122 13.09 3.60 -0.06
C PHE A 122 12.35 4.95 0.04
N TYR A 123 11.45 5.12 1.01
CA TYR A 123 10.86 6.42 1.39
C TYR A 123 11.63 7.13 2.49
N ASP A 124 12.72 6.54 3.01
CA ASP A 124 13.64 7.23 3.91
C ASP A 124 14.42 8.28 3.10
N THR A 125 14.09 9.56 3.29
CA THR A 125 14.69 10.68 2.55
C THR A 125 16.13 10.97 2.96
N ASP A 126 16.55 10.49 4.13
CA ASP A 126 17.94 10.62 4.59
C ASP A 126 18.81 9.52 3.95
N LEU A 127 18.24 8.33 3.75
CA LEU A 127 18.92 7.19 3.12
C LEU A 127 18.89 7.24 1.59
N VAL A 128 17.77 7.68 1.00
CA VAL A 128 17.52 7.65 -0.44
C VAL A 128 17.03 9.03 -0.96
N PRO A 129 17.82 10.11 -0.79
CA PRO A 129 17.42 11.45 -1.20
C PRO A 129 17.20 11.59 -2.72
N SER A 130 17.86 10.78 -3.56
CA SER A 130 17.74 10.88 -5.02
C SER A 130 16.34 10.62 -5.55
N LEU A 131 15.50 9.88 -4.81
CA LEU A 131 14.12 9.57 -5.23
C LEU A 131 13.12 10.66 -4.84
N VAL A 132 13.50 11.65 -4.02
CA VAL A 132 12.58 12.71 -3.56
C VAL A 132 12.08 13.54 -4.74
N ASP A 133 13.00 14.11 -5.53
CA ASP A 133 12.65 14.95 -6.67
C ASP A 133 11.98 14.16 -7.80
N VAL A 134 12.39 12.89 -7.98
CA VAL A 134 11.78 11.99 -8.98
C VAL A 134 10.31 11.77 -8.65
N ARG A 135 9.99 11.46 -7.39
CA ARG A 135 8.61 11.22 -6.93
C ARG A 135 7.77 12.48 -6.87
N ALA A 136 8.36 13.63 -6.55
CA ALA A 136 7.65 14.91 -6.52
C ALA A 136 7.09 15.33 -7.89
N ARG A 137 7.58 14.75 -8.98
CA ARG A 137 7.12 15.00 -10.36
C ARG A 137 6.07 13.99 -10.85
N MET A 138 5.78 12.95 -10.06
CA MET A 138 4.79 11.92 -10.39
C MET A 138 3.41 12.31 -9.86
N ASN A 139 2.34 11.72 -10.42
CA ASN A 139 0.97 12.08 -10.07
C ASN A 139 0.51 11.53 -8.71
N GLY A 140 1.12 10.43 -8.24
CA GLY A 140 0.73 9.77 -6.99
C GLY A 140 1.59 8.56 -6.65
N ARG A 141 1.29 7.90 -5.51
CA ARG A 141 2.13 6.77 -5.04
C ARG A 141 2.01 5.51 -5.88
N LEU A 142 0.97 5.38 -6.71
CA LEU A 142 0.83 4.25 -7.64
C LEU A 142 1.91 4.27 -8.74
N GLU A 143 2.43 5.45 -9.08
CA GLU A 143 3.51 5.63 -10.05
C GLU A 143 4.91 5.52 -9.41
N HIS A 144 5.01 5.50 -8.08
CA HIS A 144 6.31 5.48 -7.41
C HIS A 144 7.06 4.17 -7.65
N ARG A 145 8.16 4.29 -8.41
CA ARG A 145 9.14 3.22 -8.65
C ARG A 145 10.48 3.56 -7.99
N LEU A 146 11.46 2.66 -8.11
CA LEU A 146 12.85 2.95 -7.71
C LEU A 146 13.71 3.39 -8.91
N GLU A 147 13.10 3.63 -10.06
CA GLU A 147 13.77 4.19 -11.23
C GLU A 147 14.32 5.59 -10.92
N GLY A 148 15.51 5.89 -11.45
CA GLY A 148 16.20 7.16 -11.16
C GLY A 148 16.94 7.20 -9.82
N ILE A 149 16.91 6.13 -9.03
CA ILE A 149 17.73 6.03 -7.82
C ILE A 149 19.24 6.14 -8.16
N SER A 150 19.98 6.93 -7.38
CA SER A 150 21.41 7.10 -7.60
C SER A 150 22.22 5.88 -7.16
N ALA A 151 23.37 5.63 -7.80
CA ALA A 151 24.30 4.57 -7.39
C ALA A 151 24.79 4.76 -5.94
N ARG A 152 24.91 6.02 -5.47
CA ARG A 152 25.25 6.34 -4.09
C ARG A 152 24.18 5.83 -3.12
N ASP A 153 22.91 6.08 -3.43
CA ASP A 153 21.80 5.69 -2.57
C ASP A 153 21.60 4.17 -2.60
N ILE A 154 21.77 3.52 -3.76
CA ILE A 154 21.84 2.05 -3.86
C ILE A 154 22.92 1.52 -2.91
N GLY A 155 24.14 2.08 -2.96
CA GLY A 155 25.22 1.70 -2.06
C GLY A 155 24.88 1.91 -0.58
N ALA A 156 24.20 3.00 -0.24
CA ALA A 156 23.75 3.28 1.12
C ALA A 156 22.70 2.26 1.61
N VAL A 157 21.71 1.95 0.77
CA VAL A 157 20.69 0.92 1.06
C VAL A 157 21.34 -0.45 1.24
N MET A 158 22.25 -0.86 0.35
CA MET A 158 22.94 -2.14 0.44
C MET A 158 23.85 -2.20 1.68
N GLY A 159 24.54 -1.10 2.02
CA GLY A 159 25.30 -1.00 3.25
C GLY A 159 24.43 -1.15 4.51
N ARG A 160 23.25 -0.52 4.52
CA ARG A 160 22.25 -0.65 5.60
C ARG A 160 21.71 -2.08 5.70
N LEU A 161 21.41 -2.71 4.57
CA LEU A 161 20.92 -4.08 4.48
C LEU A 161 21.95 -5.08 5.01
N ASN A 162 23.21 -5.00 4.56
CA ASN A 162 24.27 -5.88 5.03
C ASN A 162 24.54 -5.70 6.53
N SER A 163 24.50 -4.46 7.03
CA SER A 163 24.66 -4.17 8.47
C SER A 163 23.55 -4.79 9.34
N ALA A 164 22.37 -5.05 8.78
CA ALA A 164 21.25 -5.67 9.50
C ALA A 164 21.52 -7.15 9.84
N PHE A 165 22.41 -7.81 9.11
CA PHE A 165 22.84 -9.19 9.34
C PHE A 165 24.02 -9.30 10.30
N SER A 166 24.89 -8.30 10.38
CA SER A 166 26.12 -8.34 11.20
C SER A 166 25.91 -8.28 12.73
N GLY A 167 24.69 -8.48 13.23
CA GLY A 167 24.39 -8.54 14.67
C GLY A 167 24.61 -7.24 15.46
N SER A 168 25.00 -6.14 14.80
CA SER A 168 25.25 -4.83 15.42
C SER A 168 23.99 -4.00 15.64
N GLY A 169 22.81 -4.52 15.28
CA GLY A 169 21.52 -3.90 15.55
C GLY A 169 21.13 -4.06 17.01
N GLY A 170 20.92 -2.95 17.72
CA GLY A 170 20.42 -2.97 19.09
C GLY A 170 19.08 -3.72 19.21
N SER A 171 18.74 -4.16 20.43
CA SER A 171 17.61 -5.04 20.76
C SER A 171 16.19 -4.51 20.46
N GLY A 172 16.06 -3.45 19.67
CA GLY A 172 14.82 -2.71 19.45
C GLY A 172 14.33 -1.97 20.70
N SER A 173 13.34 -1.12 20.50
CA SER A 173 12.62 -0.40 21.57
C SER A 173 11.52 -1.23 22.23
N GLY A 174 11.11 -2.34 21.60
CA GLY A 174 9.96 -3.16 22.03
C GLY A 174 8.60 -2.58 21.67
N VAL A 175 8.56 -1.48 20.93
CA VAL A 175 7.30 -0.88 20.44
C VAL A 175 6.65 -1.77 19.40
N ASP A 176 5.36 -2.04 19.57
CA ASP A 176 4.52 -2.67 18.55
C ASP A 176 4.16 -1.65 17.46
N TRP A 177 5.09 -1.47 16.51
CA TRP A 177 4.95 -0.52 15.40
C TRP A 177 3.75 -0.83 14.50
N GLN A 178 3.44 -2.12 14.27
CA GLN A 178 2.31 -2.54 13.47
C GLN A 178 1.00 -2.04 14.09
N THR A 179 0.81 -2.28 15.39
CA THR A 179 -0.39 -1.85 16.11
C THR A 179 -0.46 -0.33 16.22
N LEU A 180 0.64 0.36 16.49
CA LEU A 180 0.66 1.83 16.57
C LEU A 180 0.23 2.49 15.25
N ILE A 181 0.78 2.04 14.11
CA ILE A 181 0.43 2.56 12.79
C ILE A 181 -1.05 2.28 12.49
N LYS A 182 -1.55 1.09 12.85
CA LYS A 182 -2.97 0.74 12.71
C LYS A 182 -3.87 1.67 13.53
N VAL A 183 -3.54 1.94 14.78
CA VAL A 183 -4.34 2.83 15.65
C VAL A 183 -4.49 4.21 15.02
N VAL A 184 -3.42 4.77 14.46
CA VAL A 184 -3.48 6.06 13.76
C VAL A 184 -4.36 5.97 12.53
N LYS A 185 -4.15 4.96 11.67
CA LYS A 185 -4.96 4.76 10.46
C LYS A 185 -6.45 4.62 10.79
N ASP A 186 -6.81 3.68 11.65
CA ASP A 186 -8.21 3.36 11.97
C ASP A 186 -8.93 4.53 12.62
N ARG A 187 -8.22 5.34 13.42
CA ARG A 187 -8.80 6.52 14.08
C ARG A 187 -9.25 7.59 13.09
N TYR A 188 -8.55 7.74 11.96
CA TYR A 188 -8.73 8.89 11.07
C TYR A 188 -9.28 8.53 9.69
N ALA A 189 -8.99 7.35 9.14
CA ALA A 189 -9.27 7.03 7.73
C ALA A 189 -10.75 7.18 7.35
N GLU A 190 -11.64 6.56 8.13
CA GLU A 190 -13.09 6.60 7.88
C GLU A 190 -13.69 7.96 8.20
N ARG A 191 -13.19 8.64 9.24
CA ARG A 191 -13.71 9.95 9.64
C ARG A 191 -13.35 11.04 8.65
N LEU A 192 -12.14 11.01 8.09
CA LEU A 192 -11.72 11.94 7.04
C LEU A 192 -12.55 11.73 5.77
N GLU A 193 -12.78 10.47 5.39
CA GLU A 193 -13.67 10.13 4.27
C GLU A 193 -15.11 10.59 4.52
N LEU A 194 -15.64 10.39 5.72
CA LEU A 194 -16.96 10.88 6.09
C LEU A 194 -17.06 12.41 5.98
N VAL A 195 -16.06 13.16 6.46
CA VAL A 195 -16.02 14.63 6.31
C VAL A 195 -16.03 15.02 4.83
N ARG A 196 -15.21 14.36 4.00
CA ARG A 196 -15.19 14.56 2.54
C ARG A 196 -16.55 14.30 1.89
N ASP A 197 -17.21 13.22 2.28
CA ASP A 197 -18.52 12.86 1.71
C ASP A 197 -19.58 13.87 2.15
N LEU A 198 -19.61 14.26 3.43
CA LEU A 198 -20.53 15.26 3.98
C LEU A 198 -20.43 16.61 3.25
N VAL A 199 -19.21 17.14 3.02
CA VAL A 199 -19.06 18.43 2.29
C VAL A 199 -19.59 18.35 0.86
N ASN A 200 -19.59 17.16 0.25
CA ASN A 200 -20.04 16.93 -1.13
C ASN A 200 -21.51 16.49 -1.24
N LEU A 201 -22.23 16.31 -0.13
CA LEU A 201 -23.65 15.90 -0.16
C LEU A 201 -24.54 16.93 -0.86
N ASN A 202 -25.60 16.45 -1.51
CA ASN A 202 -26.66 17.29 -2.05
C ASN A 202 -27.72 17.58 -0.98
N GLU A 203 -27.35 18.41 0.00
CA GLU A 203 -28.14 18.77 1.19
C GLU A 203 -28.05 20.28 1.42
N THR A 204 -28.95 20.84 2.25
CA THR A 204 -28.94 22.28 2.57
C THR A 204 -27.61 22.71 3.21
N THR A 205 -27.11 23.89 2.84
CA THR A 205 -25.82 24.45 3.27
C THR A 205 -25.65 24.42 4.79
N VAL A 206 -26.68 24.82 5.54
CA VAL A 206 -26.66 24.89 7.01
C VAL A 206 -26.58 23.49 7.65
N LYS A 207 -27.42 22.55 7.21
CA LYS A 207 -27.41 21.17 7.75
C LYS A 207 -26.07 20.51 7.50
N LYS A 208 -25.58 20.62 6.26
CA LYS A 208 -24.27 20.13 5.84
C LYS A 208 -23.16 20.68 6.73
N ALA A 209 -23.16 21.99 6.97
CA ALA A 209 -22.14 22.62 7.80
C ALA A 209 -22.19 22.15 9.26
N GLY A 210 -23.40 22.00 9.81
CA GLY A 210 -23.61 21.43 11.15
C GLY A 210 -23.08 19.99 11.26
N ASP A 211 -23.36 19.14 10.27
CA ASP A 211 -22.89 17.75 10.23
C ASP A 211 -21.36 17.67 10.14
N VAL A 212 -20.74 18.48 9.28
CA VAL A 212 -19.27 18.55 9.14
C VAL A 212 -18.63 19.04 10.43
N GLN A 213 -19.13 20.14 11.01
CA GLN A 213 -18.61 20.68 12.27
C GLN A 213 -18.78 19.69 13.43
N GLY A 214 -19.89 18.94 13.46
CA GLY A 214 -20.12 17.86 14.41
C GLY A 214 -19.06 16.76 14.31
N GLN A 215 -18.73 16.32 13.10
CA GLN A 215 -17.68 15.31 12.89
C GLN A 215 -16.28 15.82 13.26
N LEU A 216 -15.94 17.04 12.85
CA LEU A 216 -14.66 17.68 13.22
C LEU A 216 -14.53 17.82 14.74
N THR A 217 -15.59 18.26 15.40
CA THR A 217 -15.65 18.35 16.88
C THR A 217 -15.46 16.97 17.50
N ALA A 218 -16.12 15.93 16.99
CA ALA A 218 -15.96 14.56 17.48
C ALA A 218 -14.54 14.01 17.28
N MET A 219 -13.81 14.43 16.24
CA MET A 219 -12.41 14.06 16.01
C MET A 219 -11.45 14.75 16.97
N VAL A 220 -11.73 16.01 17.32
CA VAL A 220 -10.89 16.83 18.22
C VAL A 220 -11.22 16.60 19.69
N ALA A 221 -12.44 16.16 20.02
CA ALA A 221 -12.97 16.03 21.38
C ALA A 221 -12.00 15.38 22.40
N PRO A 222 -11.26 14.29 22.06
CA PRO A 222 -10.33 13.67 23.01
C PRO A 222 -9.12 14.53 23.42
N TYR A 223 -8.89 15.64 22.71
CA TYR A 223 -7.76 16.56 22.91
C TYR A 223 -8.21 17.95 23.38
N LEU A 224 -9.52 18.19 23.51
CA LEU A 224 -10.05 19.46 23.94
C LEU A 224 -9.68 19.74 25.41
N LEU A 225 -9.18 20.94 25.64
CA LEU A 225 -8.90 21.46 26.97
C LEU A 225 -10.12 22.21 27.50
N ALA A 226 -10.26 22.27 28.83
CA ALA A 226 -11.33 23.01 29.50
C ALA A 226 -11.37 24.51 29.13
N SER A 227 -10.24 25.07 28.68
CA SER A 227 -10.18 26.40 28.07
C SER A 227 -9.76 26.26 26.60
N PRO A 228 -10.48 26.89 25.66
CA PRO A 228 -10.20 26.75 24.23
C PRO A 228 -8.81 27.31 23.91
N ASN A 229 -7.92 26.44 23.44
CA ASN A 229 -6.60 26.81 22.97
C ASN A 229 -6.21 25.86 21.82
N PHE A 230 -6.41 26.34 20.58
CA PHE A 230 -6.18 25.54 19.37
C PHE A 230 -4.74 25.00 19.28
N ASN A 231 -3.74 25.78 19.72
CA ASN A 231 -2.34 25.35 19.69
C ASN A 231 -2.06 24.23 20.72
N ALA A 232 -2.60 24.35 21.92
CA ALA A 232 -2.45 23.33 22.95
C ALA A 232 -3.19 22.04 22.57
N THR A 233 -4.41 22.15 22.03
CA THR A 233 -5.17 21.03 21.45
C THR A 233 -4.39 20.35 20.32
N TYR A 234 -3.78 21.14 19.43
CA TYR A 234 -2.91 20.61 18.37
C TYR A 234 -1.72 19.84 18.90
N LYS A 235 -1.01 20.39 19.89
CA LYS A 235 0.14 19.72 20.49
C LYS A 235 -0.26 18.38 21.14
N LEU A 236 -1.39 18.33 21.83
CA LEU A 236 -1.90 17.09 22.42
C LEU A 236 -2.32 16.07 21.36
N CYS A 237 -3.05 16.49 20.33
CA CYS A 237 -3.42 15.64 19.21
C CYS A 237 -2.19 15.05 18.51
N ALA A 238 -1.23 15.91 18.15
CA ALA A 238 -0.07 15.56 17.35
C ALA A 238 0.94 14.64 18.05
N THR A 239 0.91 14.56 19.39
CA THR A 239 1.92 13.84 20.18
C THR A 239 1.36 12.75 21.09
N THR A 240 0.04 12.58 21.13
CA THR A 240 -0.66 11.64 22.04
C THR A 240 -0.07 10.24 22.03
N HIS A 241 0.26 9.71 20.84
CA HIS A 241 0.73 8.33 20.70
C HIS A 241 2.26 8.18 20.75
N THR A 242 3.02 9.27 20.61
CA THR A 242 4.46 9.20 20.35
C THR A 242 5.32 9.89 21.39
N ARG A 243 4.74 10.77 22.23
CA ARG A 243 5.50 11.56 23.21
C ARG A 243 6.39 10.70 24.10
N TYR A 244 5.81 9.66 24.72
CA TYR A 244 6.55 8.75 25.59
C TYR A 244 7.65 8.00 24.84
N ILE A 245 7.35 7.49 23.64
CA ILE A 245 8.29 6.76 22.78
C ILE A 245 9.51 7.65 22.47
N ARG A 246 9.27 8.89 22.03
CA ARG A 246 10.31 9.86 21.69
C ARG A 246 11.19 10.24 22.89
N GLU A 247 10.59 10.46 24.04
CA GLU A 247 11.30 11.00 25.22
C GLU A 247 12.06 9.92 26.00
N THR A 248 11.64 8.65 25.93
CA THR A 248 12.10 7.61 26.88
C THR A 248 12.83 6.44 26.23
N LEU A 249 12.51 6.08 24.97
CA LEU A 249 13.00 4.84 24.37
C LEU A 249 14.23 5.04 23.50
N ALA A 250 15.25 4.19 23.71
CA ALA A 250 16.32 4.03 22.75
C ALA A 250 15.80 3.24 21.53
N MET A 251 16.10 3.73 20.33
CA MET A 251 15.56 3.19 19.08
C MET A 251 16.67 2.92 18.07
N THR A 252 16.50 1.87 17.27
CA THR A 252 17.34 1.66 16.09
C THR A 252 17.07 2.75 15.04
N PRO A 253 17.95 2.94 14.04
CA PRO A 253 17.67 3.89 12.95
C PRO A 253 16.36 3.57 12.21
N SER A 254 16.03 2.28 12.06
CA SER A 254 14.78 1.83 11.43
C SER A 254 13.55 2.21 12.26
N GLU A 255 13.63 2.10 13.58
CA GLU A 255 12.55 2.52 14.48
C GLU A 255 12.39 4.05 14.52
N LYS A 256 13.50 4.80 14.43
CA LYS A 256 13.45 6.26 14.32
C LYS A 256 12.73 6.72 13.04
N LEU A 257 12.95 6.01 11.93
CA LEU A 257 12.23 6.24 10.68
C LEU A 257 10.71 5.99 10.86
N LEU A 258 10.34 4.87 11.48
CA LEU A 258 8.94 4.53 11.76
C LEU A 258 8.27 5.57 12.68
N LEU A 259 8.97 5.98 13.75
CA LEU A 259 8.49 7.06 14.63
C LEU A 259 8.30 8.37 13.86
N GLY A 260 9.27 8.74 13.04
CA GLY A 260 9.21 9.94 12.20
C GLY A 260 8.00 9.92 11.27
N ALA A 261 7.72 8.78 10.62
CA ALA A 261 6.54 8.60 9.78
C ALA A 261 5.23 8.77 10.59
N VAL A 262 5.09 8.09 11.73
CA VAL A 262 3.90 8.19 12.59
C VAL A 262 3.68 9.63 13.06
N GLU A 263 4.73 10.32 13.48
CA GLU A 263 4.65 11.70 13.93
C GLU A 263 4.33 12.69 12.81
N GLY A 264 4.97 12.53 11.65
CA GLY A 264 4.72 13.38 10.49
C GLY A 264 3.26 13.27 10.05
N THR A 265 2.76 12.04 9.91
CA THR A 265 1.36 11.78 9.55
C THR A 265 0.39 12.31 10.59
N THR A 266 0.63 12.05 11.88
CA THR A 266 -0.27 12.50 12.95
C THR A 266 -0.28 14.03 13.08
N LYS A 267 0.88 14.69 12.95
CA LYS A 267 0.97 16.16 12.92
C LYS A 267 0.16 16.75 11.78
N GLU A 268 0.29 16.22 10.57
CA GLU A 268 -0.40 16.76 9.40
C GLU A 268 -1.92 16.55 9.46
N ILE A 269 -2.37 15.39 9.96
CA ILE A 269 -3.79 15.13 10.24
C ILE A 269 -4.31 16.12 11.29
N CYS A 270 -3.65 16.20 12.45
CA CYS A 270 -4.07 17.07 13.54
C CYS A 270 -4.08 18.55 13.12
N ARG A 271 -3.08 18.99 12.34
CA ARG A 271 -3.00 20.35 11.82
C ARG A 271 -4.22 20.66 10.97
N SER A 272 -4.56 19.79 10.04
CA SER A 272 -5.66 20.01 9.09
C SER A 272 -7.02 19.92 9.78
N VAL A 273 -7.24 18.89 10.61
CA VAL A 273 -8.51 18.68 11.33
C VAL A 273 -8.79 19.82 12.31
N ILE A 274 -7.78 20.27 13.07
CA ILE A 274 -7.96 21.37 14.03
C ILE A 274 -8.13 22.69 13.31
N ARG A 275 -7.46 22.90 12.17
CA ARG A 275 -7.65 24.09 11.33
C ARG A 275 -9.09 24.17 10.80
N MET A 276 -9.59 23.08 10.21
CA MET A 276 -10.98 23.01 9.77
C MET A 276 -11.95 23.23 10.93
N TRP A 277 -11.73 22.56 12.07
CA TRP A 277 -12.56 22.73 13.26
C TRP A 277 -12.56 24.18 13.77
N SER A 278 -11.40 24.83 13.84
CA SER A 278 -11.29 26.23 14.29
C SER A 278 -12.06 27.18 13.38
N TRP A 279 -12.04 26.96 12.06
CA TRP A 279 -12.83 27.77 11.13
C TRP A 279 -14.32 27.69 11.44
N GLY A 280 -14.86 26.51 11.77
CA GLY A 280 -16.27 26.38 12.15
C GLY A 280 -16.60 26.87 13.56
N VAL A 281 -15.61 26.97 14.47
CA VAL A 281 -15.81 27.57 15.80
C VAL A 281 -15.83 29.10 15.71
N ASP A 282 -14.93 29.67 14.90
CA ASP A 282 -14.76 31.11 14.75
C ASP A 282 -15.70 31.70 13.67
N HIS A 283 -16.50 30.86 13.00
CA HIS A 283 -17.46 31.31 12.00
C HIS A 283 -18.65 32.00 12.69
N ASP A 284 -18.79 33.30 12.48
CA ASP A 284 -20.04 34.03 12.74
C ASP A 284 -21.13 33.61 11.73
N ASP A 285 -22.38 34.09 11.85
CA ASP A 285 -23.53 33.82 10.95
C ASP A 285 -23.33 34.33 9.48
N GLY A 286 -22.10 34.35 8.97
CA GLY A 286 -21.71 34.77 7.64
C GLY A 286 -21.96 33.73 6.56
N ASP A 287 -21.13 33.77 5.51
CA ASP A 287 -21.30 32.94 4.31
C ASP A 287 -20.87 31.48 4.57
N VAL A 288 -21.85 30.63 4.88
CA VAL A 288 -21.66 29.19 5.10
C VAL A 288 -21.16 28.48 3.84
N GLU A 289 -21.47 28.98 2.64
CA GLU A 289 -20.95 28.41 1.40
C GLU A 289 -19.42 28.58 1.31
N GLU A 290 -18.88 29.72 1.72
CA GLU A 290 -17.43 29.96 1.77
C GLU A 290 -16.73 28.98 2.74
N LEU A 291 -17.31 28.79 3.94
CA LEU A 291 -16.78 27.85 4.94
C LEU A 291 -16.74 26.40 4.41
N LEU A 292 -17.81 25.96 3.75
CA LEU A 292 -17.87 24.64 3.13
C LEU A 292 -16.86 24.48 2.00
N GLY A 293 -16.63 25.54 1.21
CA GLY A 293 -15.58 25.59 0.20
C GLY A 293 -14.20 25.38 0.80
N ALA A 294 -13.88 26.13 1.87
CA ALA A 294 -12.59 26.01 2.58
C ALA A 294 -12.39 24.62 3.21
N TRP A 295 -13.43 24.04 3.81
CA TRP A 295 -13.37 22.67 4.33
C TRP A 295 -13.14 21.64 3.22
N LYS A 296 -13.82 21.79 2.09
CA LYS A 296 -13.65 20.90 0.93
C LYS A 296 -12.21 20.95 0.41
N GLU A 297 -11.63 22.13 0.27
CA GLU A 297 -10.24 22.27 -0.17
C GLU A 297 -9.25 21.62 0.81
N GLU A 298 -9.40 21.88 2.11
CA GLU A 298 -8.46 21.36 3.12
C GLU A 298 -8.58 19.84 3.30
N ILE A 299 -9.80 19.26 3.22
CA ILE A 299 -9.99 17.80 3.31
C ILE A 299 -9.45 17.08 2.08
N GLU A 300 -9.71 17.57 0.86
CA GLU A 300 -9.16 16.99 -0.37
C GLU A 300 -7.63 17.09 -0.37
N ARG A 301 -7.06 18.23 0.04
CA ARG A 301 -5.61 18.40 0.18
C ARG A 301 -5.01 17.41 1.18
N LEU A 302 -5.62 17.24 2.36
CA LEU A 302 -5.14 16.28 3.36
C LEU A 302 -5.24 14.85 2.83
N MET A 303 -6.37 14.46 2.23
CA MET A 303 -6.55 13.11 1.72
C MET A 303 -5.60 12.82 0.55
N ASN A 304 -5.34 13.78 -0.34
CA ASN A 304 -4.34 13.62 -1.40
C ASN A 304 -2.92 13.53 -0.86
N TRP A 305 -2.58 14.26 0.21
CA TRP A 305 -1.28 14.14 0.87
C TRP A 305 -1.12 12.79 1.57
N LEU A 306 -2.18 12.34 2.26
CA LEU A 306 -2.19 11.06 2.95
C LEU A 306 -2.19 9.88 1.99
N ASP A 307 -2.88 9.98 0.85
CA ASP A 307 -2.98 9.02 -0.25
C ASP A 307 -2.97 7.56 0.27
N TRP A 308 -3.87 7.28 1.23
CA TRP A 308 -3.93 6.00 1.91
C TRP A 308 -4.65 4.96 1.05
N SER A 309 -4.03 3.79 0.91
CA SER A 309 -4.58 2.67 0.13
C SER A 309 -5.95 2.16 0.63
N VAL A 310 -6.35 2.47 1.87
CA VAL A 310 -7.67 2.11 2.40
C VAL A 310 -8.83 2.81 1.66
N TRP A 311 -8.54 3.92 0.97
CA TRP A 311 -9.53 4.63 0.17
C TRP A 311 -9.63 4.12 -1.27
N LEU A 312 -8.67 3.30 -1.71
CA LEU A 312 -8.72 2.54 -2.98
C LEU A 312 -9.67 1.35 -2.80
N LYS A 313 -10.97 1.66 -2.80
CA LYS A 313 -12.06 0.69 -2.69
C LYS A 313 -13.19 1.04 -3.64
N CYS A 314 -14.02 0.04 -3.96
CA CYS A 314 -15.16 0.19 -4.83
C CYS A 314 -16.25 1.04 -4.16
N ARG A 315 -16.84 1.96 -4.95
CA ARG A 315 -17.93 2.84 -4.50
C ARG A 315 -19.04 2.88 -5.56
N PRO A 316 -20.29 2.55 -5.21
CA PRO A 316 -20.71 1.92 -3.96
C PRO A 316 -20.00 0.56 -3.75
N GLY A 317 -20.09 0.01 -2.53
CA GLY A 317 -19.58 -1.33 -2.26
C GLY A 317 -20.22 -2.37 -3.19
N CYS A 318 -19.45 -3.42 -3.51
CA CYS A 318 -19.88 -4.44 -4.46
C CYS A 318 -21.03 -5.32 -3.94
N ASN A 319 -21.81 -5.90 -4.87
CA ASN A 319 -22.87 -6.84 -4.55
C ASN A 319 -22.33 -8.17 -3.98
N TRP A 320 -23.24 -9.00 -3.46
CA TRP A 320 -22.88 -10.29 -2.84
C TRP A 320 -22.26 -11.29 -3.83
N ASP A 321 -22.57 -11.17 -5.12
CA ASP A 321 -22.05 -11.97 -6.23
C ASP A 321 -20.86 -11.28 -6.92
N GLU A 322 -20.30 -10.24 -6.31
CA GLU A 322 -19.19 -9.45 -6.83
C GLU A 322 -18.03 -9.35 -5.82
N MET A 323 -16.83 -9.13 -6.33
CA MET A 323 -15.67 -8.76 -5.54
C MET A 323 -15.12 -7.40 -5.98
N CYS A 324 -14.61 -6.64 -5.02
CA CYS A 324 -13.89 -5.41 -5.34
C CYS A 324 -12.47 -5.76 -5.79
N TYR A 325 -12.19 -5.53 -7.06
CA TYR A 325 -10.92 -5.87 -7.69
C TYR A 325 -10.18 -4.61 -8.11
N LEU A 326 -8.92 -4.48 -7.67
CA LEU A 326 -7.99 -3.49 -8.19
C LEU A 326 -7.12 -4.17 -9.26
N PRO A 327 -7.07 -3.67 -10.51
CA PRO A 327 -6.20 -4.23 -11.54
C PRO A 327 -4.74 -4.31 -11.10
N THR A 328 -4.24 -5.53 -10.91
CA THR A 328 -2.85 -5.82 -10.53
C THR A 328 -2.22 -6.83 -11.49
N TRP A 329 -0.88 -6.86 -11.56
CA TRP A 329 -0.15 -7.85 -12.35
C TRP A 329 -0.43 -9.27 -11.81
N PRO A 330 -0.57 -10.29 -12.67
CA PRO A 330 -0.59 -10.29 -14.13
C PRO A 330 -1.97 -10.03 -14.76
N MET A 331 -2.98 -9.77 -13.95
CA MET A 331 -4.40 -9.75 -14.34
C MET A 331 -4.92 -8.34 -14.70
N PHE A 332 -4.08 -7.47 -15.30
CA PHE A 332 -4.48 -6.12 -15.72
C PHE A 332 -5.64 -6.09 -16.72
N ARG A 333 -5.87 -7.19 -17.45
CA ARG A 333 -6.96 -7.35 -18.43
C ARG A 333 -8.37 -7.43 -17.81
N TRP A 334 -8.49 -7.42 -16.49
CA TRP A 334 -9.77 -7.40 -15.78
C TRP A 334 -10.34 -5.99 -15.56
N GLY A 335 -9.69 -4.92 -16.05
CA GLY A 335 -10.23 -3.55 -16.09
C GLY A 335 -10.96 -3.21 -17.40
N PRO A 336 -11.85 -2.20 -17.45
CA PRO A 336 -12.48 -1.77 -18.69
C PRO A 336 -11.43 -1.36 -19.73
N GLY A 337 -11.42 -2.03 -20.89
CA GLY A 337 -10.60 -1.65 -22.04
C GLY A 337 -9.17 -2.20 -22.08
N GLY A 338 -8.88 -3.34 -21.43
CA GLY A 338 -7.67 -4.14 -21.68
C GLY A 338 -6.35 -3.34 -21.73
N ARG A 339 -6.25 -2.29 -20.91
CA ARG A 339 -5.21 -1.28 -21.05
C ARG A 339 -3.85 -1.88 -20.69
N PRO A 340 -2.76 -1.50 -21.39
CA PRO A 340 -1.42 -1.94 -21.05
C PRO A 340 -1.15 -1.65 -19.57
N GLY A 341 -0.42 -2.56 -18.92
CA GLY A 341 0.01 -2.35 -17.55
C GLY A 341 0.95 -1.13 -17.44
N PRO A 342 1.42 -0.81 -16.24
CA PRO A 342 2.25 0.36 -16.01
C PRO A 342 3.47 0.40 -16.93
N PRO A 343 4.04 1.58 -17.24
CA PRO A 343 5.24 1.69 -18.06
C PRO A 343 6.31 0.67 -17.64
N GLY A 344 6.70 -0.21 -18.58
CA GLY A 344 7.60 -1.34 -18.32
C GLY A 344 6.96 -2.60 -17.71
N ARG A 345 5.63 -2.77 -17.74
CA ARG A 345 4.91 -3.98 -17.33
C ARG A 345 3.75 -4.30 -18.28
N GLY A 346 3.93 -5.29 -19.14
CA GLY A 346 2.85 -5.91 -19.91
C GLY A 346 3.38 -6.76 -21.06
N PRO A 347 2.62 -7.75 -21.55
CA PRO A 347 2.83 -8.22 -22.93
C PRO A 347 2.69 -7.01 -23.87
N PRO A 348 3.36 -7.03 -25.05
CA PRO A 348 3.25 -5.94 -26.01
C PRO A 348 1.77 -5.60 -26.28
N PRO A 349 1.44 -4.32 -26.50
CA PRO A 349 0.09 -3.94 -26.87
C PRO A 349 -0.37 -4.73 -28.11
N PRO A 350 -1.68 -4.97 -28.29
CA PRO A 350 -2.21 -5.52 -29.53
C PRO A 350 -1.68 -4.71 -30.73
N GLU A 351 -1.48 -5.35 -31.89
CA GLU A 351 -0.91 -4.77 -33.11
C GLU A 351 -1.64 -3.52 -33.64
N ASP A 352 -2.78 -3.14 -33.04
CA ASP A 352 -3.64 -2.03 -33.43
C ASP A 352 -3.49 -0.77 -32.53
N VAL A 353 -2.53 -0.73 -31.59
CA VAL A 353 -2.22 0.47 -30.81
C VAL A 353 -1.01 1.16 -31.44
N ASP A 354 -1.18 2.39 -31.91
CA ASP A 354 -0.11 3.20 -32.49
C ASP A 354 1.12 3.22 -31.55
N GLU A 355 2.26 2.71 -32.03
CA GLU A 355 3.52 2.62 -31.26
C GLU A 355 4.08 3.99 -30.84
N ASP A 356 3.56 5.08 -31.44
CA ASP A 356 4.02 6.45 -31.25
C ASP A 356 3.24 7.24 -30.17
N GLU A 357 2.14 6.70 -29.64
CA GLU A 357 1.44 7.25 -28.48
C GLU A 357 1.64 6.33 -27.28
N GLU A 358 2.62 6.63 -26.40
CA GLU A 358 2.60 6.03 -25.06
C GLU A 358 1.26 6.43 -24.42
N PRO A 359 0.32 5.47 -24.20
CA PRO A 359 -0.96 5.84 -23.61
C PRO A 359 -0.69 6.41 -22.23
N ASP A 360 -1.13 7.65 -21.99
CA ASP A 360 -1.04 8.29 -20.68
C ASP A 360 -1.48 7.30 -19.60
N TRP A 361 -0.57 7.00 -18.66
CA TRP A 361 -0.87 6.09 -17.57
C TRP A 361 -2.04 6.67 -16.77
N ILE A 362 -3.12 5.89 -16.67
CA ILE A 362 -4.28 6.23 -15.86
C ILE A 362 -4.30 5.28 -14.67
N ASP A 363 -4.27 5.86 -13.48
CA ASP A 363 -4.27 5.08 -12.24
C ASP A 363 -5.43 4.08 -12.21
N PRO A 364 -5.15 2.78 -11.98
CA PRO A 364 -6.17 1.76 -11.97
C PRO A 364 -7.16 2.04 -10.84
N GLN A 365 -8.44 2.07 -11.18
CA GLN A 365 -9.51 2.24 -10.21
C GLN A 365 -10.07 0.87 -9.80
N PRO A 366 -10.39 0.65 -8.51
CA PRO A 366 -11.10 -0.55 -8.06
C PRO A 366 -12.46 -0.69 -8.75
N VAL A 367 -12.79 -1.88 -9.22
CA VAL A 367 -14.05 -2.18 -9.92
C VAL A 367 -14.71 -3.41 -9.32
N CYS A 368 -16.03 -3.37 -9.18
CA CYS A 368 -16.81 -4.56 -8.82
C CYS A 368 -16.86 -5.54 -9.99
N ARG A 369 -16.46 -6.78 -9.74
CA ARG A 369 -16.43 -7.86 -10.73
C ARG A 369 -17.22 -9.06 -10.24
N LYS A 370 -18.10 -9.57 -11.09
CA LYS A 370 -18.88 -10.78 -10.78
C LYS A 370 -17.94 -11.96 -10.57
N ILE A 371 -18.18 -12.69 -9.49
CA ILE A 371 -17.48 -13.93 -9.15
C ILE A 371 -18.27 -15.18 -9.57
N VAL A 372 -19.48 -14.99 -10.09
CA VAL A 372 -20.37 -16.05 -10.61
C VAL A 372 -20.85 -15.66 -12.01
N GLY A 373 -20.75 -16.59 -12.97
CA GLY A 373 -21.21 -16.42 -14.35
C GLY A 373 -20.10 -16.10 -15.37
N GLU A 374 -20.49 -15.87 -16.62
CA GLU A 374 -19.59 -15.39 -17.67
C GLU A 374 -19.13 -13.96 -17.36
N VAL A 375 -17.85 -13.68 -17.60
CA VAL A 375 -17.29 -12.32 -17.48
C VAL A 375 -17.29 -11.74 -18.89
N ASP A 376 -17.96 -10.62 -19.09
CA ASP A 376 -17.83 -9.83 -20.32
C ASP A 376 -16.39 -9.27 -20.35
N PHE A 377 -15.58 -9.75 -21.30
CA PHE A 377 -14.20 -9.28 -21.52
C PHE A 377 -14.17 -8.02 -22.38
#